data_AF-A0A2I0SYZ9-F1
#
_entry.id   AF-A0A2I0SYZ9-F1
#
_cell.length_a   1.000
_cell.length_b   1.000
_cell.length_c   1.000
_cell.angle_alpha   90.00
_cell.angle_beta   90.00
_cell.angle_gamma   90.00
#
_symmetry.space_group_name_H-M   'P 1'
#
loop_
_entity.id
_entity.type
_entity.pdbx_description
1 polymer ?
#
loop_
_entity_poly.entity_id
_entity_poly.type
_entity_poly.pdbx_seq_one_letter_code
_entity_poly.pdbx_strand_id
1 'polypeptide(L)'
;MWDLHDFSYPNKKNGNTYIGYTAEVGSAVLQQTAVTVVTGAPRYQHTGAVFLLSRSPQQTLQRSLLLLGHQVGSYFGSAVALADLNNDG
;
A
#
# COMPACT_ATOMS: atom_id res chain seq x y z
N MET A 1 15.38 28.68 -17.62
CA MET A 1 14.25 27.96 -18.24
C MET A 1 14.15 26.65 -17.48
N TRP A 2 13.10 26.46 -16.67
CA TRP A 2 12.92 25.23 -15.90
C TRP A 2 12.42 24.14 -16.84
N ASP A 3 13.13 23.01 -16.90
CA ASP A 3 12.73 21.84 -17.65
C ASP A 3 11.63 21.10 -16.87
N LEU A 4 10.37 21.42 -17.19
CA LEU A 4 9.21 20.75 -16.60
C LEU A 4 8.98 19.44 -17.35
N HIS A 5 9.45 18.33 -16.77
CA HIS A 5 9.11 17.01 -17.27
C HIS A 5 7.68 16.66 -16.82
N ASP A 6 6.74 16.66 -17.78
CA ASP A 6 5.38 16.16 -17.55
C ASP A 6 5.40 14.62 -17.49
N PHE A 7 5.36 14.08 -16.27
CA PHE A 7 5.15 12.66 -16.08
C PHE A 7 3.67 12.31 -16.30
N SER A 8 3.36 11.79 -17.47
CA SER A 8 2.04 11.18 -17.73
C SER A 8 2.00 9.78 -17.14
N TYR A 9 1.20 9.60 -16.07
CA TYR A 9 0.96 8.27 -15.52
C TYR A 9 0.18 7.42 -16.53
N PRO A 10 0.69 6.24 -16.94
CA PRO A 10 0.08 5.44 -17.98
C PRO A 10 -1.32 4.92 -17.60
N ASN A 11 -1.63 4.87 -16.30
CA ASN A 11 -2.94 4.44 -15.79
C ASN A 11 -3.69 5.59 -15.11
N LYS A 12 -4.54 6.28 -15.88
CA LYS A 12 -5.43 7.34 -15.36
C LYS A 12 -6.67 6.79 -14.63
N LYS A 13 -7.10 5.55 -14.90
CA LYS A 13 -8.28 4.94 -14.25
C LYS A 13 -8.07 4.69 -12.75
N ASN A 14 -6.84 4.39 -12.36
CA ASN A 14 -6.45 4.14 -10.96
C ASN A 14 -5.60 5.28 -10.37
N GLY A 15 -5.68 6.48 -10.96
CA GLY A 15 -4.98 7.66 -10.45
C GLY A 15 -5.60 8.21 -9.16
N ASN A 16 -4.89 9.11 -8.47
CA ASN A 16 -5.38 9.86 -7.30
C ASN A 16 -5.83 9.00 -6.10
N THR A 17 -5.37 7.75 -5.99
CA THR A 17 -5.65 6.87 -4.85
C THR A 17 -4.82 7.20 -3.62
N TYR A 18 -3.72 7.94 -3.81
CA TYR A 18 -2.69 8.23 -2.82
C TYR A 18 -2.06 6.95 -2.26
N ILE A 19 -1.94 5.89 -3.08
CA ILE A 19 -1.11 4.74 -2.69
C ILE A 19 0.32 5.22 -2.36
N GLY A 20 0.85 4.78 -1.22
CA GLY A 20 2.11 5.31 -0.67
C GLY A 20 1.94 6.44 0.33
N TYR A 21 0.71 6.86 0.66
CA TYR A 21 0.46 7.87 1.70
C TYR A 21 1.02 7.42 3.06
N THR A 22 0.92 6.12 3.34
CA THR A 22 1.65 5.43 4.40
C THR A 22 2.43 4.26 3.81
N ALA A 23 3.54 3.91 4.45
CA ALA A 23 4.35 2.77 4.06
C ALA A 23 5.04 2.20 5.31
N GLU A 24 4.88 0.89 5.50
CA GLU A 24 5.54 0.11 6.54
C GLU A 24 6.15 -1.15 5.89
N VAL A 25 7.21 -1.67 6.50
CA VAL A 25 7.88 -2.89 6.04
C VAL A 25 8.12 -3.80 7.23
N GLY A 26 7.69 -5.06 7.11
CA GLY A 26 7.89 -6.06 8.15
C GLY A 26 8.07 -7.46 7.59
N SER A 27 8.82 -8.29 8.28
CA SER A 27 8.82 -9.75 8.08
C SER A 27 7.64 -10.37 8.82
N ALA A 28 7.33 -11.64 8.55
CA ALA A 28 6.28 -12.40 9.23
C ALA A 28 4.83 -11.86 9.14
N VAL A 29 4.58 -10.76 8.42
CA VAL A 29 3.23 -10.19 8.24
C VAL A 29 2.30 -11.12 7.45
N LEU A 30 2.76 -11.62 6.30
CA LEU A 30 2.00 -12.57 5.46
C LEU A 30 2.61 -13.98 5.47
N GLN A 31 3.92 -14.09 5.65
CA GLN A 31 4.67 -15.34 5.68
C GLN A 31 5.90 -15.16 6.60
N GLN A 32 6.17 -16.12 7.49
CA GLN A 32 7.19 -15.99 8.55
C GLN A 32 8.58 -15.54 8.03
N THR A 33 8.99 -16.08 6.88
CA THR A 33 10.35 -15.88 6.34
C THR A 33 10.43 -14.80 5.26
N ALA A 34 9.34 -14.10 4.95
CA ALA A 34 9.29 -13.15 3.85
C ALA A 34 8.92 -11.73 4.32
N VAL A 35 9.57 -10.74 3.70
CA VAL A 35 9.22 -9.33 3.87
C VAL A 35 7.94 -9.01 3.13
N THR A 36 7.05 -8.29 3.82
CA THR A 36 5.84 -7.69 3.28
C THR A 36 5.95 -6.17 3.36
N VAL A 37 5.64 -5.50 2.26
CA VAL A 37 5.44 -4.04 2.23
C VAL A 37 3.96 -3.77 2.43
N VAL A 38 3.61 -2.97 3.43
CA VAL A 38 2.24 -2.56 3.71
C VAL A 38 2.11 -1.08 3.38
N THR A 39 1.17 -0.72 2.50
CA THR A 39 1.01 0.69 2.08
C THR A 39 -0.45 1.10 1.99
N GLY A 40 -0.76 2.27 2.53
CA GLY A 40 -2.09 2.86 2.49
C GLY A 40 -2.36 3.64 1.21
N ALA A 41 -3.61 3.59 0.78
CA ALA A 41 -4.17 4.37 -0.33
C ALA A 41 -5.50 4.99 0.13
N PRO A 42 -5.48 6.05 0.97
CA PRO A 42 -6.66 6.54 1.67
C PRO A 42 -7.74 7.14 0.77
N ARG A 43 -7.44 7.36 -0.52
CA ARG A 43 -8.42 7.81 -1.52
C ARG A 43 -8.88 6.71 -2.49
N TYR A 44 -8.40 5.47 -2.32
CA TYR A 44 -8.84 4.34 -3.14
C TYR A 44 -10.37 4.20 -3.08
N GLN A 45 -11.03 4.26 -4.24
CA GLN A 45 -12.50 4.19 -4.37
C GLN A 45 -13.27 5.14 -3.43
N HIS A 46 -12.65 6.26 -3.03
CA HIS A 46 -13.18 7.23 -2.07
C HIS A 46 -13.44 6.70 -0.65
N THR A 47 -13.21 5.41 -0.39
CA THR A 47 -13.37 4.79 0.94
C THR A 47 -12.03 4.50 1.62
N GLY A 48 -10.95 4.36 0.84
CA GLY A 48 -9.61 4.03 1.30
C GLY A 48 -9.28 2.55 1.18
N ALA A 49 -7.99 2.22 1.24
CA ALA A 49 -7.52 0.83 1.21
C ALA A 49 -6.12 0.69 1.83
N VAL A 50 -5.77 -0.52 2.24
CA VAL A 50 -4.40 -0.93 2.62
C VAL A 50 -3.97 -2.09 1.73
N PHE A 51 -2.84 -1.93 1.06
CA PHE A 51 -2.23 -2.94 0.19
C PHE A 51 -1.13 -3.66 0.97
N LEU A 52 -1.13 -4.99 0.92
CA LEU A 52 0.00 -5.81 1.36
C LEU A 52 0.66 -6.41 0.13
N LEU A 53 1.94 -6.11 -0.05
CA LEU A 53 2.72 -6.46 -1.22
C LEU A 53 3.86 -7.40 -0.83
N SER A 54 4.00 -8.50 -1.55
CA SER A 54 5.15 -9.41 -1.45
C SER A 54 6.12 -9.19 -2.60
N ARG A 55 7.39 -9.54 -2.38
CA ARG A 55 8.42 -9.52 -3.42
C ARG A 55 8.27 -10.76 -4.31
N SER A 56 8.18 -10.55 -5.61
CA SER A 56 8.22 -11.62 -6.61
C SER A 56 9.66 -12.11 -6.85
N PRO A 57 9.84 -13.31 -7.46
CA PRO A 57 11.16 -13.78 -7.89
C PRO A 57 11.88 -12.81 -8.84
N GLN A 58 11.13 -12.01 -9.61
CA GLN A 58 11.64 -11.00 -10.54
C GLN A 58 11.96 -9.66 -9.85
N GLN A 59 12.04 -9.64 -8.52
CA GLN A 59 12.31 -8.46 -7.70
C GLN A 59 11.29 -7.32 -7.87
N THR A 60 10.06 -7.63 -8.28
CA THR A 60 8.95 -6.67 -8.34
C THR A 60 8.03 -6.84 -7.15
N LEU A 61 7.32 -5.77 -6.75
CA LEU A 61 6.27 -5.87 -5.74
C LEU A 61 4.97 -6.35 -6.39
N GLN A 62 4.36 -7.38 -5.81
CA GLN A 62 3.07 -7.91 -6.24
C GLN A 62 2.07 -7.81 -5.10
N ARG A 63 0.83 -7.41 -5.42
CA ARG A 63 -0.24 -7.31 -4.42
C ARG A 63 -0.69 -8.70 -3.99
N SER A 64 -0.43 -9.04 -2.73
CA SER A 64 -0.83 -10.30 -2.12
C SER A 64 -2.21 -10.19 -1.45
N LEU A 65 -2.48 -9.06 -0.79
CA LEU A 65 -3.75 -8.81 -0.11
C LEU A 65 -4.16 -7.33 -0.25
N LEU A 66 -5.48 -7.10 -0.26
CA LEU A 66 -6.09 -5.77 -0.26
C LEU A 66 -7.15 -5.71 0.82
N LEU A 67 -6.99 -4.78 1.75
CA LEU A 67 -8.01 -4.46 2.75
C LEU A 67 -8.75 -3.20 2.29
N LEU A 68 -10.07 -3.28 2.17
CA LEU A 68 -10.91 -2.18 1.67
C LEU A 68 -11.53 -1.41 2.83
N GLY A 69 -11.49 -0.07 2.75
CA GLY A 69 -12.33 0.78 3.58
C GLY A 69 -13.78 0.70 3.12
N HIS A 70 -14.72 0.80 4.07
CA HIS A 70 -16.16 0.65 3.78
C HIS A 70 -16.92 1.98 3.72
N GLN A 71 -16.44 3.02 4.42
CA GLN A 71 -17.11 4.31 4.48
C GLN A 71 -16.42 5.35 3.58
N VAL A 72 -17.22 6.02 2.76
CA VAL A 72 -16.76 7.14 1.91
C VAL A 72 -16.19 8.26 2.79
N GLY A 73 -14.99 8.74 2.45
CA GLY A 73 -14.34 9.84 3.15
C GLY A 73 -13.68 9.46 4.47
N SER A 74 -13.75 8.19 4.89
CA SER A 74 -13.13 7.72 6.15
C SER A 74 -11.61 7.79 6.17
N TYR A 75 -10.99 7.88 5.00
CA TYR A 75 -9.53 7.96 4.85
C TYR A 75 -8.82 6.69 5.36
N PHE A 76 -9.47 5.52 5.22
CA PHE A 76 -8.94 4.22 5.65
C PHE A 76 -7.57 3.93 5.01
N GLY A 77 -6.57 3.62 5.83
CA GLY A 77 -5.16 3.45 5.42
C GLY A 77 -4.29 4.70 5.52
N SER A 78 -4.81 5.82 6.06
CA SER A 78 -4.03 7.05 6.27
C SER A 78 -3.03 7.00 7.43
N ALA A 79 -3.14 6.00 8.29
CA ALA A 79 -2.15 5.62 9.30
C ALA A 79 -2.08 4.09 9.33
N VAL A 80 -0.87 3.53 9.39
CA VAL A 80 -0.61 2.09 9.49
C VAL A 80 0.53 1.92 10.49
N ALA A 81 0.44 0.88 11.32
CA ALA A 81 1.52 0.44 12.19
C ALA A 81 1.53 -1.09 12.20
N LEU A 82 2.71 -1.69 12.23
CA LEU A 82 2.89 -3.13 12.41
C LEU A 82 3.23 -3.42 13.87
N ALA A 83 2.60 -4.46 14.42
CA ALA A 83 2.86 -4.91 15.78
C ALA A 83 2.72 -6.43 15.85
N ASP A 84 3.69 -7.09 16.48
CA ASP A 84 3.58 -8.46 16.94
C ASP A 84 2.88 -8.46 18.30
N LEU A 85 1.57 -8.71 18.29
CA LEU A 85 0.74 -8.61 19.50
C LEU A 85 0.72 -9.90 20.32
N ASN A 86 1.00 -11.03 19.70
CA ASN A 86 1.04 -12.36 20.32
C ASN A 86 2.46 -12.84 20.63
N ASN A 87 3.48 -12.04 20.27
CA ASN A 87 4.89 -12.29 20.54
C ASN A 87 5.38 -13.63 19.96
N ASP A 88 4.97 -13.95 18.73
CA ASP A 88 5.39 -15.15 18.00
C ASP A 88 6.44 -14.89 16.91
N GLY A 89 6.79 -13.61 16.68
CA GLY A 89 7.85 -13.20 15.75
C GLY A 89 7.41 -13.22 14.30
#